data_AF-A0AAU2PG87-F1
#
_entry.id   AF-A0AAU2PG87-F1
#
_cell.length_a   1.000
_cell.length_b   1.000
_cell.length_c   1.000
_cell.angle_alpha   90.00
_cell.angle_beta   90.00
_cell.angle_gamma   90.00
#
_symmetry.space_group_name_H-M   'P 1'
#
loop_
_entity.id
_entity.type
_entity.pdbx_description
1 polymer ?
#
loop_
_entity_poly.entity_id
_entity_poly.type
_entity_poly.pdbx_seq_one_letter_code
_entity_poly.pdbx_strand_id
1 'polypeptide(L)'
;MTQRKKGRQAWEWKRTDSLMPGDRIPFPVVADHFGTEGSARDGYFVGAMLGDGGMTSCTPEFHGDPQDGAVEFMREFAADYGCSVREIPLGVIVRLRFPFKSGYRNPVTDCLRRYDVWGRRCDEKALPNSVLSREFWIGCLSGLIDTDGCVRQRINPRGTVHGSVEYATVSPELAAQVSDLLLRFGVANRLRTVQRRQGADRLINGYPVVSRRPIHIIEVSRATALVRLAGLLNLRIGYKACTLEQLAHAVGHVAPARSDMHGYDEAVALDRVKNVAMVGSRRVYGVTVRPSRLFVVNGLVLGAG
;
A
#
# COMPACT_ATOMS: atom_id res chain seq x y z
N MET A 1 -11.16 23.31 4.12
CA MET A 1 -11.67 24.01 5.32
C MET A 1 -10.75 25.17 5.67
N THR A 2 -11.30 26.26 6.19
CA THR A 2 -10.52 27.42 6.66
C THR A 2 -10.83 27.74 8.12
N GLN A 3 -9.81 28.14 8.87
CA GLN A 3 -9.90 28.53 10.27
C GLN A 3 -10.41 29.98 10.37
N ARG A 4 -11.43 30.26 11.18
CA ARG A 4 -11.87 31.64 11.44
C ARG A 4 -10.81 32.42 12.23
N LYS A 5 -10.61 33.69 11.89
CA LYS A 5 -9.62 34.60 12.53
C LYS A 5 -10.12 35.34 13.79
N LYS A 6 -11.40 35.24 14.18
CA LYS A 6 -11.95 35.89 15.39
C LYS A 6 -12.85 34.95 16.20
N GLY A 7 -12.64 34.90 17.52
CA GLY A 7 -13.42 34.10 18.48
C GLY A 7 -13.00 32.63 18.58
N ARG A 8 -13.60 31.87 19.52
CA ARG A 8 -13.42 30.40 19.66
C ARG A 8 -13.61 29.76 18.27
N GLN A 9 -12.53 29.23 17.73
CA GLN A 9 -12.32 29.00 16.29
C GLN A 9 -13.20 27.86 15.77
N ALA A 10 -14.30 28.22 15.10
CA ALA A 10 -15.09 27.31 14.28
C ALA A 10 -14.45 27.20 12.88
N TRP A 11 -14.35 25.97 12.37
CA TRP A 11 -13.90 25.69 11.01
C TRP A 11 -15.08 25.79 10.05
N GLU A 12 -14.82 26.33 8.87
CA GLU A 12 -15.85 26.48 7.84
C GLU A 12 -15.53 25.59 6.65
N TRP A 13 -16.55 24.87 6.17
CA TRP A 13 -16.47 24.16 4.90
C TRP A 13 -16.29 25.17 3.78
N LYS A 14 -15.38 24.85 2.86
CA LYS A 14 -15.02 25.73 1.76
C LYS A 14 -15.27 25.01 0.45
N ARG A 15 -15.89 25.69 -0.50
CA ARG A 15 -16.09 25.16 -1.86
C ARG A 15 -14.73 24.89 -2.50
N THR A 16 -14.66 23.81 -3.28
CA THR A 16 -13.41 23.36 -3.91
C THR A 16 -12.77 24.44 -4.80
N ASP A 17 -13.59 25.23 -5.50
CA ASP A 17 -13.15 26.33 -6.37
C ASP A 17 -12.53 27.51 -5.61
N SER A 18 -12.73 27.58 -4.30
CA SER A 18 -12.24 28.65 -3.45
C SER A 18 -10.98 28.24 -2.68
N LEU A 19 -10.57 26.97 -2.72
CA LEU A 19 -9.40 26.47 -1.99
C LEU A 19 -8.12 27.18 -2.42
N MET A 20 -7.26 27.46 -1.44
CA MET A 20 -5.95 28.08 -1.66
C MET A 20 -4.83 27.27 -1.02
N PRO A 21 -3.58 27.37 -1.52
CA PRO A 21 -2.42 26.85 -0.81
C PRO A 21 -2.39 27.34 0.64
N GLY A 22 -2.16 26.42 1.58
CA GLY A 22 -2.20 26.69 3.02
C GLY A 22 -3.49 26.27 3.73
N ASP A 23 -4.61 26.17 3.00
CA ASP A 23 -5.89 25.70 3.54
C ASP A 23 -5.77 24.28 4.11
N ARG A 24 -6.56 23.98 5.14
CA ARG A 24 -6.59 22.65 5.75
C ARG A 24 -7.60 21.75 5.06
N ILE A 25 -7.22 20.52 4.79
CA ILE A 25 -8.10 19.51 4.21
C ILE A 25 -8.19 18.29 5.12
N PRO A 26 -9.40 17.86 5.51
CA PRO A 26 -9.57 16.67 6.34
C PRO A 26 -9.36 15.39 5.55
N PHE A 27 -8.67 14.43 6.16
CA PHE A 27 -8.63 13.04 5.73
C PHE A 27 -9.00 12.13 6.91
N PRO A 28 -9.67 10.99 6.67
CA PRO A 28 -10.07 10.11 7.74
C PRO A 28 -8.84 9.41 8.33
N VAL A 29 -8.73 9.43 9.65
CA VAL A 29 -7.81 8.59 10.41
C VAL A 29 -8.40 7.19 10.57
N VAL A 30 -9.73 7.09 10.55
CA VAL A 30 -10.47 5.83 10.56
C VAL A 30 -11.62 5.97 9.56
N ALA A 31 -11.50 5.35 8.38
CA ALA A 31 -12.63 5.20 7.45
C ALA A 31 -13.36 3.86 7.67
N ASP A 32 -12.61 2.84 8.13
CA ASP A 32 -13.01 1.49 8.58
C ASP A 32 -14.24 0.88 7.90
N HIS A 33 -14.33 1.04 6.58
CA HIS A 33 -15.36 0.42 5.76
C HIS A 33 -14.72 -0.67 4.92
N PHE A 34 -14.83 -1.90 5.41
CA PHE A 34 -14.30 -3.11 4.78
C PHE A 34 -15.40 -4.17 4.64
N GLY A 35 -15.16 -5.15 3.79
CA GLY A 35 -16.03 -6.32 3.68
C GLY A 35 -15.85 -7.29 4.85
N THR A 36 -16.39 -8.49 4.67
CA THR A 36 -16.28 -9.58 5.65
C THR A 36 -15.54 -10.80 5.09
N GLU A 37 -15.20 -10.79 3.80
CA GLU A 37 -14.61 -11.95 3.11
C GLU A 37 -13.07 -11.92 3.09
N GLY A 38 -12.47 -13.11 3.21
CA GLY A 38 -11.02 -13.30 3.13
C GLY A 38 -10.33 -13.20 4.48
N SER A 39 -9.28 -13.99 4.67
CA SER A 39 -8.46 -13.98 5.88
C SER A 39 -7.20 -13.14 5.69
N ALA A 40 -6.55 -12.74 6.78
CA ALA A 40 -5.21 -12.15 6.73
C ALA A 40 -4.17 -13.08 6.07
N ARG A 41 -4.39 -14.40 6.18
CA ARG A 41 -3.55 -15.41 5.54
C ARG A 41 -3.66 -15.37 4.02
N ASP A 42 -4.88 -15.36 3.50
CA ASP A 42 -5.12 -15.23 2.05
C ASP A 42 -4.61 -13.89 1.54
N GLY A 43 -4.84 -12.84 2.32
CA GLY A 43 -4.30 -11.51 2.07
C GLY A 43 -2.80 -11.52 1.88
N TYR A 44 -2.07 -12.08 2.86
CA TYR A 44 -0.61 -12.18 2.79
C TYR A 44 -0.15 -12.94 1.54
N PHE A 45 -0.76 -14.09 1.24
CA PHE A 45 -0.46 -14.85 0.03
C PHE A 45 -0.65 -14.02 -1.24
N VAL A 46 -1.78 -13.31 -1.37
CA VAL A 46 -2.06 -12.43 -2.52
C VAL A 46 -1.04 -11.29 -2.60
N GLY A 47 -0.75 -10.62 -1.48
CA GLY A 47 0.22 -9.53 -1.43
C GLY A 47 1.63 -9.95 -1.84
N ALA A 48 2.10 -11.08 -1.32
CA ALA A 48 3.40 -11.64 -1.67
C ALA A 48 3.47 -12.06 -3.15
N MET A 49 2.42 -12.68 -3.68
CA MET A 49 2.34 -13.02 -5.11
C MET A 49 2.28 -11.79 -6.02
N LEU A 50 1.65 -10.70 -5.57
CA LEU A 50 1.67 -9.42 -6.27
C LEU A 50 3.05 -8.77 -6.28
N GLY A 51 3.92 -9.05 -5.31
CA GLY A 51 5.31 -8.61 -5.40
C GLY A 51 6.18 -9.56 -6.21
N ASP A 52 6.68 -10.60 -5.55
CA ASP A 52 7.68 -11.53 -6.09
C ASP A 52 7.07 -12.79 -6.74
N GLY A 53 5.76 -12.83 -6.95
CA GLY A 53 5.09 -13.91 -7.65
C GLY A 53 5.16 -13.81 -9.18
N GLY A 54 5.38 -14.97 -9.81
CA GLY A 54 5.18 -15.23 -11.22
C GLY A 54 3.80 -15.86 -11.48
N MET A 55 2.91 -15.13 -12.16
CA MET A 55 1.50 -15.51 -12.34
C MET A 55 1.04 -15.63 -13.81
N THR A 56 1.98 -15.61 -14.76
CA THR A 56 1.68 -15.61 -16.20
C THR A 56 1.90 -16.96 -16.89
N SER A 57 2.48 -17.93 -16.18
CA SER A 57 2.72 -19.30 -16.68
C SER A 57 1.64 -20.26 -16.21
N CYS A 58 1.66 -21.53 -16.65
CA CYS A 58 0.68 -22.55 -16.23
C CYS A 58 0.76 -22.93 -14.74
N THR A 59 1.86 -22.59 -14.05
CA THR A 59 2.11 -22.92 -12.64
C THR A 59 2.54 -21.64 -11.94
N PRO A 60 1.99 -21.31 -10.75
CA PRO A 60 2.45 -20.16 -9.99
C PRO A 60 3.88 -20.39 -9.54
N GLU A 61 4.68 -19.33 -9.59
CA GLU A 61 6.05 -19.31 -9.09
C GLU A 61 6.19 -18.18 -8.05
N PHE A 62 7.09 -18.34 -7.08
CA PHE A 62 7.44 -17.30 -6.11
C PHE A 62 8.96 -17.25 -5.95
N HIS A 63 9.49 -16.04 -5.81
CA HIS A 63 10.92 -15.80 -5.64
C HIS A 63 11.17 -15.20 -4.26
N GLY A 64 12.23 -15.63 -3.58
CA GLY A 64 12.59 -15.05 -2.28
C GLY A 64 13.85 -15.64 -1.69
N ASP A 65 14.30 -15.08 -0.57
CA ASP A 65 15.39 -15.64 0.22
C ASP A 65 14.91 -16.92 0.92
N PRO A 66 15.59 -18.07 0.75
CA PRO A 66 15.17 -19.34 1.34
C PRO A 66 15.09 -19.34 2.88
N GLN A 67 15.75 -18.38 3.54
CA GLN A 67 15.80 -18.25 4.99
C GLN A 67 14.78 -17.25 5.55
N ASP A 68 14.12 -16.46 4.70
CA ASP A 68 13.12 -15.49 5.13
C ASP A 68 11.74 -16.12 5.32
N GLY A 69 10.97 -15.57 6.27
CA GLY A 69 9.64 -16.09 6.63
C GLY A 69 8.60 -16.00 5.52
N ALA A 70 8.85 -15.23 4.45
CA ALA A 70 7.99 -15.20 3.27
C ALA A 70 8.06 -16.52 2.48
N VAL A 71 9.26 -17.08 2.25
CA VAL A 71 9.42 -18.36 1.53
C VAL A 71 8.81 -19.49 2.35
N GLU A 72 9.04 -19.52 3.66
CA GLU A 72 8.45 -20.54 4.54
C GLU A 72 6.92 -20.48 4.51
N PHE A 73 6.34 -19.29 4.64
CA PHE A 73 4.91 -19.11 4.50
C PHE A 73 4.37 -19.68 3.17
N MET A 74 5.06 -19.45 2.06
CA MET A 74 4.62 -19.94 0.75
C MET A 74 4.67 -21.47 0.65
N ARG A 75 5.61 -22.13 1.35
CA ARG A 75 5.65 -23.60 1.45
C ARG A 75 4.44 -24.12 2.20
N GLU A 76 4.18 -23.58 3.39
CA GLU A 76 3.05 -23.96 4.23
C GLU A 76 1.71 -23.71 3.50
N PHE A 77 1.57 -22.56 2.85
CA PHE A 77 0.38 -22.23 2.08
C PHE A 77 0.15 -23.22 0.95
N ALA A 78 1.18 -23.57 0.18
CA ALA A 78 1.04 -24.58 -0.87
C ALA A 78 0.67 -25.97 -0.32
N ALA A 79 1.27 -26.37 0.80
CA ALA A 79 1.02 -27.65 1.45
C ALA A 79 -0.44 -27.81 1.90
N ASP A 80 -1.04 -26.77 2.47
CA ASP A 80 -2.46 -26.78 2.88
C ASP A 80 -3.42 -27.01 1.71
N TYR A 81 -3.04 -26.55 0.53
CA TYR A 81 -3.79 -26.74 -0.71
C TYR A 81 -3.43 -28.05 -1.43
N GLY A 82 -2.59 -28.90 -0.82
CA GLY A 82 -2.13 -30.17 -1.39
C GLY A 82 -1.22 -30.01 -2.60
N CYS A 83 -0.68 -28.82 -2.83
CA CYS A 83 0.32 -28.56 -3.87
C CYS A 83 1.69 -29.03 -3.40
N SER A 84 2.45 -29.66 -4.30
CA SER A 84 3.86 -29.88 -4.05
C SER A 84 4.64 -28.59 -4.28
N VAL A 85 5.78 -28.46 -3.60
CA VAL A 85 6.69 -27.33 -3.77
C VAL A 85 7.96 -27.87 -4.42
N ARG A 86 8.30 -27.32 -5.58
CA ARG A 86 9.59 -27.58 -6.24
C ARG A 86 10.48 -26.36 -6.09
N GLU A 87 11.57 -26.51 -5.36
CA GLU A 87 12.57 -25.45 -5.20
C GLU A 87 13.64 -25.53 -6.28
N ILE A 88 14.00 -24.37 -6.82
CA ILE A 88 15.06 -24.23 -7.81
C ILE A 88 15.98 -23.12 -7.31
N PRO A 89 17.22 -23.44 -6.86
CA PRO A 89 18.18 -22.44 -6.45
C PRO A 89 18.53 -21.48 -7.60
N LEU A 90 18.60 -20.18 -7.30
CA LEU A 90 18.95 -19.10 -8.23
C LEU A 90 19.95 -18.14 -7.55
N GLY A 91 21.16 -18.63 -7.29
CA GLY A 91 22.17 -17.89 -6.53
C GLY A 91 21.81 -17.85 -5.05
N VAL A 92 21.65 -16.66 -4.49
CA VAL A 92 21.28 -16.44 -3.07
C VAL A 92 19.78 -16.53 -2.80
N ILE A 93 18.96 -16.53 -3.85
CA ILE A 93 17.51 -16.68 -3.74
C ILE A 93 17.06 -18.04 -4.26
N VAL A 94 15.83 -18.42 -3.92
CA VAL A 94 15.16 -19.60 -4.47
C VAL A 94 13.98 -19.18 -5.34
N ARG A 95 13.71 -19.99 -6.36
CA ARG A 95 12.42 -20.01 -7.05
C ARG A 95 11.61 -21.21 -6.59
N LEU A 96 10.49 -20.94 -5.94
CA LEU A 96 9.47 -21.93 -5.64
C LEU A 96 8.52 -22.06 -6.83
N ARG A 97 8.28 -23.29 -7.28
CA ARG A 97 7.16 -23.60 -8.18
C ARG A 97 6.15 -24.42 -7.40
N PHE A 98 4.87 -24.16 -7.64
CA PHE A 98 3.78 -24.87 -6.96
C PHE A 98 3.02 -25.80 -7.92
N PRO A 99 3.63 -26.88 -8.45
CA PRO A 99 2.92 -27.80 -9.33
C PRO A 99 1.77 -28.53 -8.62
N PHE A 100 0.84 -29.03 -9.43
CA PHE A 100 -0.26 -29.87 -8.98
C PHE A 100 -0.40 -31.10 -9.88
N LYS A 101 -1.28 -32.03 -9.48
CA LYS A 101 -1.54 -33.29 -10.20
C LYS A 101 -1.91 -33.03 -11.65
N SER A 102 -1.30 -33.76 -12.57
CA SER A 102 -1.62 -33.68 -14.01
C SER A 102 -3.10 -33.96 -14.25
N GLY A 103 -3.73 -33.20 -15.15
CA GLY A 103 -5.16 -33.29 -15.46
C GLY A 103 -6.10 -32.58 -14.48
N TYR A 104 -5.59 -32.05 -13.36
CA TYR A 104 -6.38 -31.29 -12.39
C TYR A 104 -6.03 -29.79 -12.42
N ARG A 105 -7.00 -28.95 -12.07
CA ARG A 105 -6.73 -27.53 -11.83
C ARG A 105 -5.87 -27.37 -10.59
N ASN A 106 -4.93 -26.44 -10.65
CA ASN A 106 -4.04 -26.11 -9.54
C ASN A 106 -4.80 -25.26 -8.50
N PRO A 107 -4.98 -25.73 -7.25
CA PRO A 107 -5.75 -25.01 -6.23
C PRO A 107 -5.14 -23.65 -5.85
N VAL A 108 -3.81 -23.53 -5.85
CA VAL A 108 -3.11 -22.26 -5.60
C VAL A 108 -3.38 -21.27 -6.73
N THR A 109 -3.38 -21.74 -7.98
CA THR A 109 -3.80 -20.91 -9.13
C THR A 109 -5.26 -20.49 -9.02
N ASP A 110 -6.16 -21.38 -8.60
CA ASP A 110 -7.58 -21.07 -8.46
C ASP A 110 -7.82 -20.06 -7.31
N CYS A 111 -7.00 -20.07 -6.26
CA CYS A 111 -6.98 -19.02 -5.23
C CYS A 111 -6.63 -17.65 -5.84
N LEU A 112 -5.56 -17.58 -6.66
CA LEU A 112 -5.16 -16.33 -7.33
C LEU A 112 -6.23 -15.83 -8.33
N ARG A 113 -6.95 -16.75 -8.98
CA ARG A 113 -8.08 -16.40 -9.85
C ARG A 113 -9.27 -15.88 -9.05
N ARG A 114 -9.58 -16.48 -7.89
CA ARG A 114 -10.66 -16.02 -7.01
C ARG A 114 -10.49 -14.57 -6.60
N TYR A 115 -9.25 -14.13 -6.38
CA TYR A 115 -8.92 -12.76 -6.04
C TYR A 115 -8.58 -11.86 -7.24
N ASP A 116 -8.79 -12.34 -8.47
CA ASP A 116 -8.58 -11.59 -9.72
C ASP A 116 -7.14 -11.07 -9.94
N VAL A 117 -6.14 -11.76 -9.40
CA VAL A 117 -4.71 -11.38 -9.51
C VAL A 117 -3.91 -12.28 -10.48
N TRP A 118 -4.47 -13.42 -10.89
CA TRP A 118 -3.81 -14.36 -11.80
C TRP A 118 -3.66 -13.80 -13.22
N GLY A 119 -2.58 -14.18 -13.92
CA GLY A 119 -2.38 -13.87 -15.34
C GLY A 119 -1.84 -12.46 -15.63
N ARG A 120 -1.64 -11.63 -14.60
CA ARG A 120 -1.21 -10.23 -14.75
C ARG A 120 0.32 -10.11 -14.83
N ARG A 121 0.82 -9.37 -15.81
CA ARG A 121 2.24 -8.97 -15.91
C ARG A 121 2.57 -7.92 -14.85
N CYS A 122 3.85 -7.71 -14.55
CA CYS A 122 4.29 -6.78 -13.49
C CYS A 122 3.73 -5.35 -13.63
N ASP A 123 3.52 -4.86 -14.85
CA ASP A 123 2.94 -3.55 -15.16
C ASP A 123 1.41 -3.50 -15.18
N GLU A 124 0.76 -4.66 -15.12
CA GLU A 124 -0.70 -4.84 -15.17
C GLU A 124 -1.26 -5.41 -13.85
N LYS A 125 -0.38 -5.73 -12.89
CA LYS A 125 -0.77 -6.17 -11.54
C LYS A 125 -1.69 -5.10 -10.92
N ALA A 126 -2.71 -5.54 -10.21
CA ALA A 126 -3.63 -4.70 -9.47
C ALA A 126 -4.07 -5.45 -8.21
N LEU A 127 -4.58 -4.72 -7.21
CA LEU A 127 -5.23 -5.31 -6.06
C LEU A 127 -6.55 -5.98 -6.49
N PRO A 128 -7.04 -6.96 -5.70
CA PRO A 128 -8.38 -7.53 -5.89
C PRO A 128 -9.47 -6.44 -5.96
N ASN A 129 -10.44 -6.61 -6.86
CA ASN A 129 -11.58 -5.68 -7.00
C ASN A 129 -12.78 -6.07 -6.12
N SER A 130 -12.63 -7.07 -5.24
CA SER A 130 -13.69 -7.56 -4.36
C SER A 130 -13.75 -6.77 -3.05
N VAL A 131 -14.93 -6.74 -2.43
CA VAL A 131 -15.13 -6.11 -1.11
C VAL A 131 -14.63 -7.06 -0.02
N LEU A 132 -13.32 -6.96 0.28
CA LEU A 132 -12.62 -7.86 1.20
C LEU A 132 -12.50 -7.29 2.62
N SER A 133 -12.28 -8.20 3.57
CA SER A 133 -12.14 -7.91 4.99
C SER A 133 -10.95 -7.03 5.31
N ARG A 134 -11.04 -6.37 6.46
CA ARG A 134 -9.95 -5.56 7.01
C ARG A 134 -8.68 -6.40 7.18
N GLU A 135 -8.84 -7.62 7.67
CA GLU A 135 -7.79 -8.60 7.94
C GLU A 135 -7.10 -9.02 6.65
N PHE A 136 -7.87 -9.31 5.59
CA PHE A 136 -7.32 -9.59 4.27
C PHE A 136 -6.41 -8.47 3.80
N TRP A 137 -6.87 -7.22 3.87
CA TRP A 137 -6.08 -6.09 3.40
C TRP A 137 -4.83 -5.84 4.24
N ILE A 138 -4.89 -6.07 5.55
CA ILE A 138 -3.71 -6.05 6.42
C ILE A 138 -2.70 -7.11 5.99
N GLY A 139 -3.16 -8.33 5.74
CA GLY A 139 -2.33 -9.40 5.19
C GLY A 139 -1.70 -9.00 3.86
N CYS A 140 -2.51 -8.48 2.93
CA CYS A 140 -2.07 -8.06 1.61
C CYS A 140 -1.01 -6.97 1.66
N LEU A 141 -1.19 -5.94 2.49
CA LEU A 141 -0.18 -4.92 2.69
C LEU A 141 1.10 -5.50 3.31
N SER A 142 0.98 -6.44 4.26
CA SER A 142 2.14 -7.09 4.87
C SER A 142 2.96 -7.86 3.82
N GLY A 143 2.29 -8.67 2.99
CA GLY A 143 2.94 -9.41 1.90
C GLY A 143 3.62 -8.49 0.87
N LEU A 144 2.97 -7.40 0.48
CA LEU A 144 3.54 -6.41 -0.45
C LEU A 144 4.79 -5.73 0.13
N ILE A 145 4.79 -5.41 1.43
CA ILE A 145 5.93 -4.77 2.08
C ILE A 145 7.08 -5.77 2.30
N ASP A 146 6.77 -7.04 2.58
CA ASP A 146 7.78 -8.10 2.68
C ASP A 146 8.47 -8.37 1.34
N THR A 147 7.77 -8.34 0.21
CA THR A 147 8.42 -8.57 -1.09
C THR A 147 9.09 -7.30 -1.62
N ASP A 148 8.29 -6.30 -1.97
CA ASP A 148 8.71 -5.10 -2.72
C ASP A 148 8.82 -3.85 -1.83
N GLY A 149 8.63 -4.00 -0.52
CA GLY A 149 8.76 -2.92 0.44
C GLY A 149 10.19 -2.71 0.94
N CYS A 150 10.46 -1.52 1.46
CA CYS A 150 11.71 -1.16 2.11
C CYS A 150 11.41 -0.35 3.37
N VAL A 151 11.89 -0.82 4.51
CA VAL A 151 11.85 -0.09 5.78
C VAL A 151 13.21 0.54 6.02
N ARG A 152 13.27 1.86 6.20
CA ARG A 152 14.52 2.59 6.43
C ARG A 152 14.42 3.40 7.72
N GLN A 153 15.45 3.30 8.54
CA GLN A 153 15.73 4.20 9.64
C GLN A 153 16.92 5.10 9.28
N ARG A 154 16.86 6.37 9.65
CA ARG A 154 17.93 7.36 9.48
C ARG A 154 18.05 8.17 10.75
N ILE A 155 19.27 8.48 11.16
CA ILE A 155 19.53 9.35 12.30
C ILE A 155 20.22 10.60 11.77
N ASN A 156 19.67 11.78 12.08
CA ASN A 156 20.33 13.03 11.68
C ASN A 156 21.53 13.33 12.61
N PRO A 157 22.42 14.28 12.27
CA PRO A 157 23.56 14.63 13.11
C PRO A 157 23.21 15.12 14.53
N ARG A 158 21.94 15.47 14.79
CA ARG A 158 21.43 15.87 16.10
C ARG A 158 20.87 14.69 16.92
N GLY A 159 21.00 13.46 16.43
CA GLY A 159 20.49 12.26 17.07
C GLY A 159 18.98 12.02 16.88
N THR A 160 18.27 12.86 16.12
CA THR A 160 16.84 12.65 15.85
C THR A 160 16.66 11.50 14.86
N VAL A 161 15.86 10.52 15.24
CA VAL A 161 15.47 9.40 14.38
C VAL A 161 14.39 9.85 13.39
N HIS A 162 14.58 9.48 12.14
CA HIS A 162 13.63 9.60 11.04
C HIS A 162 13.51 8.23 10.38
N GLY A 163 12.42 7.99 9.68
CA GLY A 163 12.32 6.79 8.88
C GLY A 163 11.23 6.84 7.84
N SER A 164 11.22 5.82 7.01
CA SER A 164 10.26 5.68 5.93
C SER A 164 9.99 4.19 5.68
N VAL A 165 8.73 3.86 5.43
CA VAL A 165 8.36 2.63 4.74
C VAL A 165 8.03 3.00 3.30
N GLU A 166 8.69 2.36 2.35
CA GLU A 166 8.44 2.55 0.92
C GLU A 166 7.94 1.26 0.29
N TYR A 167 6.99 1.35 -0.63
CA TYR A 167 6.59 0.29 -1.55
C TYR A 167 6.81 0.78 -2.98
N ALA A 168 7.41 -0.05 -3.84
CA ALA A 168 7.70 0.33 -5.22
C ALA A 168 7.13 -0.68 -6.21
N THR A 169 6.55 -0.19 -7.30
CA THR A 169 6.03 -1.03 -8.38
C THR A 169 6.11 -0.32 -9.73
N VAL A 170 6.10 -1.09 -10.81
CA VAL A 170 5.98 -0.58 -12.19
C VAL A 170 4.53 -0.52 -12.67
N SER A 171 3.58 -1.07 -11.91
CA SER A 171 2.15 -0.93 -12.21
C SER A 171 1.61 0.39 -11.63
N PRO A 172 1.17 1.35 -12.47
CA PRO A 172 0.57 2.58 -11.98
C PRO A 172 -0.76 2.35 -11.25
N GLU A 173 -1.54 1.34 -11.68
CA GLU A 173 -2.81 0.99 -11.05
C GLU A 173 -2.60 0.42 -9.65
N LEU A 174 -1.71 -0.55 -9.50
CA LEU A 174 -1.38 -1.12 -8.18
C LEU A 174 -0.84 -0.04 -7.25
N ALA A 175 -0.02 0.87 -7.75
CA ALA A 175 0.52 1.95 -6.93
C ALA A 175 -0.58 2.90 -6.41
N ALA A 176 -1.54 3.26 -7.26
CA ALA A 176 -2.68 4.09 -6.88
C ALA A 176 -3.60 3.36 -5.89
N GLN A 177 -3.88 2.09 -6.12
CA GLN A 177 -4.72 1.27 -5.24
C GLN A 177 -4.09 1.03 -3.88
N VAL A 178 -2.78 0.77 -3.79
CA VAL A 178 -2.06 0.65 -2.51
C VAL A 178 -2.05 1.98 -1.77
N SER A 179 -1.85 3.10 -2.47
CA SER A 179 -1.92 4.44 -1.86
C SER A 179 -3.30 4.72 -1.28
N ASP A 180 -4.37 4.41 -2.02
CA ASP A 180 -5.76 4.56 -1.55
C ASP A 180 -6.06 3.61 -0.38
N LEU A 181 -5.63 2.35 -0.44
CA LEU A 181 -5.81 1.38 0.64
C LEU A 181 -5.15 1.85 1.94
N LEU A 182 -3.91 2.34 1.88
CA LEU A 182 -3.23 2.93 3.04
C LEU A 182 -4.02 4.12 3.61
N LEU A 183 -4.58 4.98 2.75
CA LEU A 183 -5.42 6.10 3.19
C LEU A 183 -6.72 5.60 3.87
N ARG A 184 -7.33 4.51 3.42
CA ARG A 184 -8.49 3.88 4.10
C ARG A 184 -8.15 3.40 5.51
N PHE A 185 -6.93 2.92 5.71
CA PHE A 185 -6.40 2.58 7.03
C PHE A 185 -5.98 3.81 7.87
N GLY A 186 -6.11 5.02 7.34
CA GLY A 186 -5.64 6.25 7.99
C GLY A 186 -4.12 6.42 7.96
N VAL A 187 -3.42 5.67 7.10
CA VAL A 187 -1.98 5.75 6.91
C VAL A 187 -1.68 6.77 5.81
N ALA A 188 -1.41 8.01 6.23
CA ALA A 188 -1.01 9.07 5.33
C ALA A 188 0.29 8.71 4.60
N ASN A 189 0.26 8.78 3.28
CA ASN A 189 1.36 8.40 2.41
C ASN A 189 1.54 9.40 1.25
N ARG A 190 2.65 9.28 0.53
CA ARG A 190 2.93 10.03 -0.70
C ARG A 190 3.19 9.05 -1.83
N LEU A 191 2.40 9.14 -2.89
CA LEU A 191 2.69 8.51 -4.17
C LEU A 191 3.54 9.44 -5.05
N ARG A 192 4.69 8.97 -5.52
CA ARG A 192 5.54 9.65 -6.50
C ARG A 192 5.88 8.73 -7.66
N THR A 193 6.14 9.31 -8.84
CA THR A 193 6.64 8.57 -10.01
C THR A 193 8.06 9.01 -10.31
N VAL A 194 8.97 8.03 -10.39
CA VAL A 194 10.37 8.23 -10.75
C VAL A 194 10.58 7.74 -12.18
N GLN A 195 10.91 8.68 -13.07
CA GLN A 195 11.29 8.36 -14.44
C GLN A 195 12.65 7.66 -14.44
N ARG A 196 12.74 6.47 -15.05
CA ARG A 196 14.01 5.78 -15.21
C ARG A 196 14.66 6.31 -16.49
N ARG A 197 15.88 6.85 -16.37
CA ARG A 197 16.67 7.25 -17.54
C ARG A 197 16.79 6.04 -18.48
N GLN A 198 16.36 6.21 -19.72
CA GLN A 198 16.72 5.33 -20.81
C GLN A 198 18.23 5.50 -21.01
N GLY A 199 19.00 4.54 -20.49
CA GLY A 199 20.44 4.49 -20.73
C GLY A 199 20.69 3.68 -21.98
N ALA A 200 21.67 4.11 -22.78
CA ALA A 200 22.15 3.42 -23.98
C ALA A 200 22.29 1.90 -23.77
N ASP A 201 21.95 1.15 -24.82
CA ASP A 201 22.07 -0.31 -25.05
C ASP A 201 22.76 -1.09 -23.94
N ARG A 202 22.05 -1.25 -22.83
CA ARG A 202 22.52 -2.07 -21.72
C ARG A 202 22.06 -3.49 -22.00
N LEU A 203 23.00 -4.39 -22.19
CA LEU A 203 22.72 -5.82 -22.30
C LEU A 203 22.60 -6.42 -20.90
N ILE A 204 21.54 -7.20 -20.66
CA ILE A 204 21.42 -8.08 -19.51
C ILE A 204 21.41 -9.51 -20.05
N ASN A 205 22.43 -10.30 -19.71
CA ASN A 205 22.61 -11.67 -20.22
C ASN A 205 22.52 -11.79 -21.75
N GLY A 206 23.06 -10.80 -22.48
CA GLY A 206 23.02 -10.77 -23.95
C GLY A 206 21.73 -10.21 -24.56
N TYR A 207 20.72 -9.89 -23.75
CA TYR A 207 19.46 -9.29 -24.22
C TYR A 207 19.47 -7.76 -24.04
N PRO A 208 19.14 -6.98 -25.08
CA PRO A 208 19.05 -5.53 -24.96
C PRO A 208 17.91 -5.15 -24.00
N VAL A 209 18.19 -4.21 -23.10
CA VAL A 209 17.16 -3.59 -22.27
C VAL A 209 16.33 -2.65 -23.15
N VAL A 210 15.25 -3.18 -23.71
CA VAL A 210 14.40 -2.50 -24.69
C VAL A 210 13.63 -1.31 -24.11
N SER A 211 13.31 -1.32 -22.81
CA SER A 211 12.70 -0.18 -22.13
C SER A 211 12.88 -0.25 -20.61
N ARG A 212 12.84 0.92 -19.96
CA ARG A 212 12.73 1.02 -18.51
C ARG A 212 11.44 1.76 -18.18
N ARG A 213 10.49 1.03 -17.59
CA ARG A 213 9.23 1.60 -17.13
C ARG A 213 9.49 2.59 -15.98
N PRO A 214 8.66 3.63 -15.83
CA PRO A 214 8.66 4.44 -14.62
C PRO A 214 8.44 3.57 -13.39
N ILE A 215 9.00 3.98 -12.25
CA ILE A 215 8.75 3.33 -10.97
C ILE A 215 7.84 4.23 -10.15
N HIS A 216 6.73 3.67 -9.68
CA HIS A 216 5.80 4.32 -8.79
C HIS A 216 6.15 3.92 -7.35
N ILE A 217 6.39 4.92 -6.50
CA ILE A 217 6.84 4.72 -5.12
C ILE A 217 5.80 5.34 -4.19
N ILE A 218 5.29 4.53 -3.28
CA ILE A 218 4.46 4.93 -2.15
C ILE A 218 5.38 5.05 -0.95
N GLU A 219 5.41 6.22 -0.31
CA GLU A 219 6.23 6.47 0.88
C GLU A 219 5.35 6.85 2.08
N VAL A 220 5.56 6.17 3.21
CA VAL A 220 5.04 6.53 4.52
C VAL A 220 6.21 7.03 5.36
N SER A 221 6.22 8.31 5.72
CA SER A 221 7.32 8.92 6.51
C SER A 221 6.84 9.83 7.64
N ARG A 222 5.53 10.09 7.75
CA ARG A 222 4.98 10.82 8.91
C ARG A 222 5.00 9.92 10.14
N ALA A 223 5.52 10.42 11.26
CA ALA A 223 5.64 9.65 12.51
C ALA A 223 4.34 8.96 12.93
N THR A 224 3.22 9.68 12.96
CA THR A 224 1.91 9.10 13.32
C THR A 224 1.42 8.03 12.35
N ALA A 225 1.74 8.18 11.05
CA ALA A 225 1.41 7.19 10.03
C ALA A 225 2.31 5.97 10.12
N LEU A 226 3.59 6.14 10.47
CA LEU A 226 4.54 5.05 10.72
C LEU A 226 4.12 4.20 11.93
N VAL A 227 3.77 4.83 13.05
CA VAL A 227 3.28 4.14 14.26
C VAL A 227 2.00 3.36 13.93
N ARG A 228 1.07 3.98 13.22
CA ARG A 228 -0.16 3.32 12.79
C ARG A 228 0.11 2.15 11.85
N LEU A 229 1.00 2.32 10.87
CA LEU A 229 1.38 1.26 9.94
C LEU A 229 2.04 0.08 10.68
N ALA A 230 2.94 0.36 11.63
CA ALA A 230 3.57 -0.67 12.46
C ALA A 230 2.56 -1.45 13.30
N GLY A 231 1.53 -0.79 13.83
CA GLY A 231 0.43 -1.47 14.53
C GLY A 231 -0.53 -2.25 13.64
N LEU A 232 -0.43 -2.12 12.31
CA LEU A 232 -1.25 -2.85 11.34
C LEU A 232 -0.51 -4.05 10.74
N LEU A 233 0.75 -3.88 10.35
CA LEU A 233 1.46 -4.88 9.54
C LEU A 233 1.99 -6.04 10.38
N ASN A 234 1.87 -7.25 9.84
CA ASN A 234 2.47 -8.48 10.37
C ASN A 234 3.53 -8.97 9.38
N LEU A 235 4.72 -8.36 9.44
CA LEU A 235 5.83 -8.68 8.53
C LEU A 235 6.50 -10.00 8.92
N ARG A 236 6.84 -10.81 7.92
CA ARG A 236 7.49 -12.12 8.05
C ARG A 236 8.98 -12.07 7.71
N ILE A 237 9.46 -11.01 7.08
CA ILE A 237 10.90 -10.79 6.89
C ILE A 237 11.47 -10.12 8.16
N GLY A 238 12.29 -10.88 8.90
CA GLY A 238 12.70 -10.53 10.27
C GLY A 238 13.37 -9.16 10.39
N TYR A 239 14.28 -8.82 9.48
CA TYR A 239 14.95 -7.52 9.54
C TYR A 239 14.00 -6.35 9.25
N LYS A 240 13.02 -6.53 8.36
CA LYS A 240 12.00 -5.50 8.05
C LYS A 240 11.08 -5.30 9.25
N ALA A 241 10.61 -6.40 9.85
CA ALA A 241 9.77 -6.38 11.05
C ALA A 241 10.47 -5.64 12.21
N CYS A 242 11.70 -6.04 12.52
CA CYS A 242 12.51 -5.43 13.59
C CYS A 242 12.77 -3.94 13.33
N THR A 243 13.13 -3.56 12.10
CA THR A 243 13.35 -2.15 11.75
C THR A 243 12.07 -1.33 11.87
N LEU A 244 10.91 -1.89 11.49
CA LEU A 244 9.62 -1.19 11.58
C LEU A 244 9.22 -0.97 13.04
N GLU A 245 9.40 -1.98 13.89
CA GLU A 245 9.14 -1.90 15.33
C GLU A 245 10.03 -0.85 16.00
N GLN A 246 11.33 -0.89 15.74
CA GLN A 246 12.29 0.11 16.25
C GLN A 246 11.91 1.53 15.81
N LEU A 247 11.55 1.69 14.54
CA LEU A 247 11.14 2.98 14.00
C LEU A 247 9.86 3.49 14.69
N ALA A 248 8.86 2.62 14.86
CA ALA A 248 7.61 2.95 15.53
C ALA A 248 7.84 3.36 17.00
N HIS A 249 8.72 2.64 17.72
CA HIS A 249 9.11 3.01 19.07
C HIS A 249 9.80 4.38 19.09
N ALA A 250 10.77 4.59 18.20
CA ALA A 250 11.56 5.83 18.15
C ALA A 250 10.70 7.07 17.84
N VAL A 251 9.67 6.95 17.00
CA VAL A 251 8.79 8.06 16.61
C VAL A 251 7.45 8.06 17.36
N GLY A 252 7.23 7.11 18.27
CA GLY A 252 5.98 6.92 19.01
C GLY A 252 5.63 8.07 19.96
N HIS A 253 6.63 8.81 20.41
CA HIS A 253 6.44 10.02 21.21
C HIS A 253 5.81 11.18 20.42
N VAL A 254 5.80 11.11 19.09
CA VAL A 254 5.23 12.17 18.24
C VAL A 254 3.71 12.04 18.26
N ALA A 255 3.08 12.89 19.07
CA ALA A 255 1.63 13.02 19.04
C ALA A 255 1.17 13.58 17.68
N PRO A 256 -0.04 13.20 17.20
CA PRO A 256 -0.72 13.99 16.18
C PRO A 256 -0.75 15.45 16.61
N ALA A 257 -0.72 16.38 15.67
CA ALA A 257 -0.95 17.78 15.98
C ALA A 257 -2.39 17.95 16.52
N ARG A 258 -2.55 17.76 17.84
CA ARG A 258 -3.77 18.01 18.59
C ARG A 258 -3.82 19.50 18.81
N SER A 259 -4.76 20.19 18.17
CA SER A 259 -5.10 21.51 18.64
C SER A 259 -6.05 21.33 19.81
N ASP A 260 -5.55 21.47 21.05
CA ASP A 260 -6.37 21.48 22.28
C ASP A 260 -7.47 22.56 22.28
N MET A 261 -7.50 23.40 21.24
CA MET A 261 -8.37 24.55 21.09
C MET A 261 -9.54 24.30 20.12
N HIS A 262 -9.62 23.15 19.43
CA HIS A 262 -10.60 22.89 18.36
C HIS A 262 -11.24 21.53 18.54
N GLY A 263 -12.55 21.49 18.82
CA GLY A 263 -13.35 20.28 18.98
C GLY A 263 -13.48 19.46 17.68
N TYR A 264 -12.38 18.84 17.25
CA TYR A 264 -12.37 17.83 16.22
C TYR A 264 -12.43 16.43 16.84
N ASP A 265 -13.15 15.57 16.13
CA ASP A 265 -13.18 14.12 16.33
C ASP A 265 -11.77 13.53 16.10
N GLU A 266 -11.32 12.65 17.01
CA GLU A 266 -10.05 11.93 16.88
C GLU A 266 -9.98 11.08 15.61
N ALA A 267 -11.13 10.83 14.95
CA ALA A 267 -11.25 10.13 13.69
C ALA A 267 -10.77 10.91 12.45
N VAL A 268 -10.40 12.19 12.56
CA VAL A 268 -10.01 13.03 11.40
C VAL A 268 -8.66 13.73 11.62
N ALA A 269 -7.80 13.67 10.61
CA ALA A 269 -6.55 14.41 10.57
C ALA A 269 -6.59 15.47 9.48
N LEU A 270 -5.80 16.54 9.65
CA LEU A 270 -5.74 17.65 8.70
C LEU A 270 -4.42 17.63 7.94
N ASP A 271 -4.52 17.63 6.62
CA ASP A 271 -3.41 17.98 5.74
C ASP A 271 -3.52 19.42 5.26
N ARG A 272 -2.52 19.89 4.51
CA ARG A 272 -2.47 21.24 3.95
C ARG A 272 -2.48 21.18 2.43
N VAL A 273 -3.33 22.00 1.82
CA VAL A 273 -3.33 22.22 0.37
C VAL A 273 -1.98 22.82 -0.02
N LYS A 274 -1.24 22.12 -0.87
CA LYS A 274 0.07 22.60 -1.37
C LYS A 274 -0.07 23.44 -2.63
N ASN A 275 -0.96 23.03 -3.54
CA ASN A 275 -1.18 23.66 -4.83
C ASN A 275 -2.62 23.40 -5.29
N VAL A 276 -3.18 24.34 -6.06
CA VAL A 276 -4.46 24.21 -6.75
C VAL A 276 -4.22 24.60 -8.21
N ALA A 277 -4.68 23.78 -9.14
CA ALA A 277 -4.51 23.99 -10.58
C ALA A 277 -5.79 23.65 -11.34
N MET A 278 -6.06 24.39 -12.42
CA MET A 278 -7.16 24.09 -13.34
C MET A 278 -6.73 22.98 -14.31
N VAL A 279 -7.56 21.94 -14.43
CA VAL A 279 -7.28 20.73 -15.25
C VAL A 279 -8.17 20.60 -16.49
N GLY A 280 -8.89 21.68 -16.83
CA GLY A 280 -9.86 21.72 -17.92
C GLY A 280 -11.18 21.00 -17.60
N SER A 281 -12.06 20.91 -18.60
CA SER A 281 -13.36 20.24 -18.48
C SER A 281 -13.21 18.73 -18.43
N ARG A 282 -13.74 18.10 -17.39
CA ARG A 282 -13.72 16.65 -17.17
C ARG A 282 -15.11 16.16 -16.81
N ARG A 283 -15.40 14.90 -17.12
CA ARG A 283 -16.58 14.22 -16.60
C ARG A 283 -16.40 14.05 -15.09
N VAL A 284 -17.38 14.47 -14.31
CA VAL A 284 -17.42 14.34 -12.86
C VAL A 284 -18.63 13.53 -12.44
N TYR A 285 -18.51 12.81 -11.34
CA TYR A 285 -19.60 12.05 -10.73
C TYR A 285 -19.90 12.65 -9.36
N GLY A 286 -21.18 12.84 -9.05
CA GLY A 286 -21.65 13.28 -7.74
C GLY A 286 -22.37 12.15 -7.04
N VAL A 287 -22.19 12.05 -5.73
CA VAL A 287 -22.94 11.13 -4.87
C VAL A 287 -23.68 11.93 -3.80
N THR A 288 -24.92 11.56 -3.54
CA THR A 288 -25.70 12.13 -2.43
C THR A 288 -25.77 11.10 -1.31
N VAL A 289 -25.16 11.42 -0.17
CA VAL A 289 -25.11 10.54 1.00
C VAL A 289 -25.99 11.11 2.10
N ARG A 290 -26.89 10.30 2.65
CA ARG A 290 -27.70 10.65 3.84
C ARG A 290 -27.21 9.84 5.06
N PRO A 291 -27.26 10.40 6.29
CA PRO A 291 -27.77 11.73 6.65
C PRO A 291 -26.71 12.85 6.59
N SER A 292 -25.43 12.53 6.64
CA SER A 292 -24.34 13.51 6.88
C SER A 292 -23.96 14.37 5.67
N ARG A 293 -24.30 13.95 4.45
CA ARG A 293 -23.79 14.52 3.18
C ARG A 293 -22.25 14.50 3.08
N LEU A 294 -21.55 13.76 3.93
CA LEU A 294 -20.09 13.60 3.88
C LEU A 294 -19.73 12.24 3.31
N PHE A 295 -18.66 12.20 2.52
CA PHE A 295 -18.13 10.96 1.95
C PHE A 295 -16.61 11.06 1.75
N VAL A 296 -15.94 9.91 1.65
CA VAL A 296 -14.49 9.82 1.46
C VAL A 296 -14.19 9.49 0.01
N VAL A 297 -13.35 10.29 -0.66
CA VAL A 297 -12.82 10.01 -2.01
C VAL A 297 -11.35 10.33 -2.06
N ASN A 298 -10.54 9.42 -2.62
CA ASN A 298 -9.09 9.54 -2.73
C ASN A 298 -8.43 9.88 -1.38
N GLY A 299 -8.95 9.27 -0.30
CA GLY A 299 -8.52 9.54 1.08
C GLY A 299 -8.85 10.93 1.61
N LEU A 300 -9.77 11.70 1.02
CA LEU A 300 -10.18 13.02 1.51
C LEU A 300 -11.65 13.00 1.94
N VAL A 301 -11.97 13.70 3.03
CA VAL A 301 -13.37 13.88 3.46
C VAL A 301 -13.97 15.08 2.72
N LEU A 302 -15.02 14.82 1.93
CA LEU A 302 -15.71 15.79 1.10
C LEU A 302 -17.18 15.91 1.51
N GLY A 303 -17.76 17.08 1.28
CA GLY A 303 -19.20 17.31 1.41
C GLY A 303 -19.88 17.29 0.04
N ALA A 304 -21.02 16.61 -0.05
CA ALA A 304 -21.96 16.72 -1.16
C ALA A 304 -22.73 18.04 -1.01
N GLY A 305 -22.63 18.88 -2.05
CA GLY A 305 -23.42 20.11 -2.20
C GLY A 305 -24.89 19.82 -2.47
#